data_AF-A0A957PUY5-F1
#
_entry.id   AF-A0A957PUY5-F1
#
_cell.length_a   1.000
_cell.length_b   1.000
_cell.length_c   1.000
_cell.angle_alpha   90.00
_cell.angle_beta   90.00
_cell.angle_gamma   90.00
#
_symmetry.space_group_name_H-M   'P 1'
#
loop_
_entity.id
_entity.type
_entity.pdbx_description
1 polymer ?
#
loop_
_entity_poly.entity_id
_entity_poly.type
_entity_poly.pdbx_seq_one_letter_code
_entity_poly.pdbx_strand_id
1 'polypeptide(L)'
;MSETRQRPKVFATLCGRIFRDTDPQYFPSAQHRGKKIILCTEACLGAFIADPDVFCKVHRNSDKSATRIKNEMEHLYSYGKRIGLKKKVK
;
A
#
# COMPACT_ATOMS: atom_id res chain seq x y z
N MET A 1 4.55 -25.50 12.77
CA MET A 1 5.08 -24.44 11.87
C MET A 1 4.36 -23.16 12.22
N SER A 2 5.08 -22.17 12.76
CA SER A 2 4.53 -20.96 13.34
C SER A 2 4.04 -20.03 12.22
N GLU A 3 2.75 -20.07 11.95
CA GLU A 3 2.10 -19.14 11.02
C GLU A 3 2.12 -17.75 11.66
N THR A 4 3.17 -16.98 11.35
CA THR A 4 3.27 -15.60 11.78
C THR A 4 2.04 -14.90 11.26
N ARG A 5 1.12 -14.51 12.17
CA ARG A 5 0.04 -13.55 11.90
C ARG A 5 0.70 -12.21 11.54
N GLN A 6 1.24 -12.12 10.32
CA GLN A 6 1.80 -10.89 9.81
C GLN A 6 0.64 -9.92 9.69
N ARG A 7 0.79 -8.74 10.27
CA ARG A 7 -0.17 -7.64 10.09
C ARG A 7 -0.47 -7.53 8.60
N PRO A 8 -1.73 -7.38 8.19
CA PRO A 8 -2.05 -7.22 6.77
C PRO A 8 -1.23 -6.05 6.25
N LYS A 9 -0.28 -6.35 5.35
CA LYS A 9 0.63 -5.36 4.77
C LYS A 9 -0.18 -4.58 3.75
N VAL A 10 -0.88 -3.55 4.22
CA VAL A 10 -1.60 -2.65 3.34
C VAL A 10 -0.59 -1.71 2.69
N PHE A 11 -0.54 -1.69 1.36
CA PHE A 11 0.32 -0.77 0.64
C PHE A 11 -0.43 -0.09 -0.50
N ALA A 12 -0.02 1.15 -0.74
CA ALA A 12 -0.51 2.00 -1.80
C ALA A 12 0.45 1.92 -2.99
N THR A 13 -0.10 1.80 -4.19
CA THR A 13 0.64 2.02 -5.43
C THR A 13 0.51 3.47 -5.88
N LEU A 14 1.46 3.95 -6.67
CA LEU A 14 1.45 5.34 -7.14
C LEU A 14 0.17 5.68 -7.92
N CYS A 15 -0.40 4.69 -8.61
CA CYS A 15 -1.62 4.87 -9.39
C CYS A 15 -2.89 5.01 -8.55
N GLY A 16 -2.80 4.96 -7.21
CA GLY A 16 -3.91 5.15 -6.29
C GLY A 16 -4.63 3.88 -5.90
N ARG A 17 -4.14 2.71 -6.31
CA ARG A 17 -4.69 1.42 -5.88
C ARG A 17 -4.09 1.02 -4.54
N ILE A 18 -4.94 0.49 -3.68
CA ILE A 18 -4.58 0.01 -2.35
C ILE A 18 -4.75 -1.49 -2.33
N PHE A 19 -3.66 -2.19 -2.09
CA PHE A 19 -3.67 -3.63 -1.94
C PHE A 19 -3.68 -3.98 -0.46
N ARG A 20 -4.56 -4.92 -0.09
CA ARG A 20 -4.70 -5.47 1.25
C ARG A 20 -4.37 -6.95 1.14
N ASP A 21 -3.62 -7.47 2.10
CA ASP A 21 -3.32 -8.90 2.17
C ASP A 21 -2.51 -9.46 0.99
N THR A 22 -1.69 -8.63 0.34
CA THR A 22 -0.78 -9.06 -0.74
C THR A 22 0.65 -8.64 -0.42
N ASP A 23 1.63 -9.44 -0.85
CA ASP A 23 3.03 -9.08 -0.63
C ASP A 23 3.51 -8.10 -1.72
N PRO A 24 4.03 -6.91 -1.33
CA PRO A 24 4.49 -5.90 -2.27
C PRO A 24 5.70 -6.33 -3.11
N GLN A 25 6.36 -7.44 -2.78
CA GLN A 25 7.48 -7.98 -3.55
C GLN A 25 7.05 -8.57 -4.89
N TYR A 26 5.79 -8.97 -5.04
CA TYR A 26 5.24 -9.45 -6.32
C TYR A 26 4.91 -8.31 -7.29
N PHE A 27 4.94 -7.06 -6.82
CA PHE A 27 4.61 -5.91 -7.63
C PHE A 27 5.86 -5.24 -8.18
N PRO A 28 5.82 -4.73 -9.42
CA PRO A 28 6.92 -3.95 -9.97
C PRO A 28 7.16 -2.73 -9.08
N SER A 29 8.44 -2.46 -8.80
CA SER A 29 8.83 -1.31 -8.00
C SER A 29 10.00 -0.58 -8.63
N ALA A 30 10.01 0.74 -8.48
CA ALA A 30 11.03 1.62 -9.05
C ALA A 30 11.59 2.54 -7.96
N GLN A 31 12.86 2.95 -8.10
CA GLN A 31 13.46 3.96 -7.24
C GLN A 31 13.29 5.33 -7.87
N HIS A 32 12.76 6.29 -7.12
CA HIS A 32 12.58 7.66 -7.60
C HIS A 32 12.68 8.67 -6.47
N ARG A 33 13.51 9.70 -6.65
CA ARG A 33 13.77 10.75 -5.64
C ARG A 33 14.10 10.19 -4.24
N GLY A 34 14.89 9.12 -4.20
CA GLY A 34 15.28 8.43 -2.96
C GLY A 34 14.16 7.65 -2.27
N LYS A 35 13.02 7.45 -2.94
CA LYS A 35 11.89 6.66 -2.44
C LYS A 35 11.64 5.46 -3.33
N LYS A 36 11.33 4.31 -2.72
CA LYS A 36 10.86 3.13 -3.44
C LYS A 36 9.37 3.28 -3.71
N ILE A 37 9.00 3.28 -4.98
CA ILE A 37 7.64 3.41 -5.47
C ILE A 37 7.18 2.05 -5.94
N ILE A 38 6.00 1.61 -5.51
CA ILE A 38 5.39 0.36 -5.97
C ILE A 38 4.33 0.71 -7.00
N LEU A 39 4.31 -0.06 -8.08
CA LEU A 39 3.47 0.16 -9.25
C LEU A 39 2.50 -1.01 -9.42
N CYS A 40 1.35 -0.73 -10.04
CA CYS A 40 0.27 -1.70 -10.20
C CYS A 40 0.60 -2.85 -11.14
N THR A 41 1.26 -2.53 -12.25
CA THR A 41 1.53 -3.44 -13.36
C THR A 41 2.82 -3.03 -14.06
N GLU A 42 3.34 -3.91 -14.92
CA GLU A 42 4.50 -3.62 -15.75
C GLU A 42 4.25 -2.45 -16.71
N ALA A 43 3.00 -2.24 -17.16
CA ALA A 43 2.64 -1.05 -17.93
C ALA A 43 2.78 0.25 -17.11
N CYS A 44 2.38 0.22 -15.83
CA CYS A 44 2.61 1.33 -14.90
C CYS A 44 4.12 1.61 -14.74
N LEU A 45 4.95 0.56 -14.72
CA LEU A 45 6.41 0.67 -14.67
C LEU A 45 7.01 1.23 -15.97
N GLY A 46 6.59 0.74 -17.13
CA GLY A 46 7.06 1.24 -18.42
C GLY A 46 6.75 2.73 -18.61
N ALA A 47 5.52 3.14 -18.30
CA ALA A 47 5.13 4.55 -18.34
C ALA A 47 5.92 5.41 -17.33
N PHE A 48 6.22 4.85 -16.16
CA PHE A 48 7.04 5.53 -15.16
C PHE A 48 8.51 5.69 -15.60
N ILE A 49 9.08 4.68 -16.26
CA ILE A 49 10.46 4.72 -16.78
C ILE A 49 10.55 5.69 -17.97
N ALA A 50 9.53 5.72 -18.82
CA ALA A 50 9.45 6.65 -19.95
C ALA A 50 9.43 8.11 -19.47
N ASP A 51 8.50 8.46 -18.58
CA ASP A 51 8.33 9.83 -18.08
C ASP A 51 7.95 9.86 -16.59
N PRO A 52 8.93 9.76 -15.67
CA PRO A 52 8.64 9.68 -14.24
C PRO A 52 8.02 10.96 -13.68
N ASP A 53 8.39 12.12 -14.21
CA ASP A 53 7.87 13.42 -13.74
C ASP A 53 6.42 13.63 -14.16
N VAL A 54 6.08 13.34 -15.42
CA VAL A 54 4.70 13.40 -15.94
C VAL A 54 3.83 12.37 -15.23
N PHE A 55 4.32 11.13 -15.11
CA PHE A 55 3.61 10.06 -14.43
C PHE A 55 3.32 10.42 -12.97
N CYS A 56 4.30 10.99 -12.27
CA CYS A 56 4.12 11.47 -10.90
C CYS A 56 3.15 12.64 -10.82
N LYS A 57 3.17 13.58 -11.79
CA LYS A 57 2.21 14.71 -11.83
C LYS A 57 0.77 14.24 -12.01
N VAL A 58 0.50 13.38 -12.98
CA VAL A 58 -0.86 12.90 -13.26
C VAL A 58 -1.39 11.99 -12.15
N HIS A 59 -0.50 11.23 -11.49
CA HIS A 59 -0.86 10.36 -10.37
C HIS A 59 -0.65 10.99 -9.00
N ARG A 60 -0.27 12.27 -8.90
CA ARG A 60 0.02 12.95 -7.61
C ARG A 60 -1.18 12.95 -6.67
N ASN A 61 -2.38 13.10 -7.23
CA ASN A 61 -3.61 13.11 -6.44
C ASN A 61 -3.94 11.71 -5.90
N SER A 62 -3.68 10.69 -6.71
CA SER A 62 -3.81 9.28 -6.36
C SER A 62 -2.78 8.82 -5.31
N ASP A 63 -1.54 9.31 -5.39
CA ASP A 63 -0.51 9.05 -4.38
C ASP A 63 -0.90 9.60 -3.01
N LYS A 64 -1.38 10.85 -2.96
CA LYS A 64 -1.84 11.49 -1.72
C LYS A 64 -3.04 10.77 -1.11
N SER A 65 -4.03 10.42 -1.92
CA SER A 65 -5.23 9.72 -1.43
C SER A 65 -4.88 8.32 -0.92
N ALA A 66 -4.05 7.58 -1.64
CA ALA A 66 -3.64 6.25 -1.23
C ALA A 66 -2.74 6.27 0.02
N THR A 67 -1.89 7.29 0.19
CA THR A 67 -1.11 7.50 1.43
C THR A 67 -2.01 7.82 2.61
N ARG A 68 -3.02 8.67 2.42
CA ARG A 68 -4.01 8.99 3.46
C ARG A 68 -4.78 7.75 3.91
N ILE A 69 -5.27 6.96 2.95
CA ILE A 69 -6.03 5.73 3.25
C ILE A 69 -5.11 4.69 3.89
N LYS A 70 -3.83 4.59 3.49
CA LYS A 70 -2.85 3.74 4.18
C LYS A 70 -2.71 4.13 5.66
N ASN A 71 -2.53 5.41 5.95
CA ASN A 71 -2.43 5.91 7.33
C ASN A 71 -3.73 5.65 8.11
N GLU A 72 -4.89 5.83 7.49
CA GLU A 72 -6.19 5.56 8.11
C GLU A 72 -6.38 4.05 8.41
N MET A 73 -6.02 3.18 7.46
CA MET A 73 -6.03 1.73 7.66
C MET A 73 -5.06 1.32 8.77
N GLU A 74 -3.83 1.82 8.77
CA GLU A 74 -2.84 1.54 9.82
C GLU A 74 -3.35 1.98 11.20
N HIS A 75 -3.97 3.16 11.26
CA HIS A 75 -4.60 3.67 12.48
C HIS A 75 -5.74 2.76 12.95
N LEU A 76 -6.63 2.32 12.06
CA LEU A 76 -7.70 1.37 12.36
C LEU A 76 -7.17 0.01 12.83
N TYR A 77 -6.14 -0.53 12.19
CA TYR A 77 -5.48 -1.77 12.62
C TYR A 77 -4.79 -1.62 13.99
N SER A 78 -4.27 -0.43 14.31
CA SER A 78 -3.72 -0.10 15.62
C SER A 78 -4.82 -0.03 16.70
N TYR A 79 -5.98 0.55 16.38
CA TYR A 79 -7.13 0.65 17.30
C TYR A 79 -7.92 -0.66 17.47
N GLY A 80 -7.97 -1.52 16.45
CA GLY A 80 -8.60 -2.84 16.53
C GLY A 80 -7.98 -3.77 17.59
N LYS A 81 -6.75 -3.48 18.03
CA LYS A 81 -6.09 -4.18 19.14
C LYS A 81 -6.73 -3.89 20.52
N ARG A 82 -7.58 -2.86 20.64
CA ARG A 82 -8.24 -2.48 21.91
C ARG A 82 -9.67 -3.03 22.11
N ILE A 83 -10.33 -3.55 21.08
CA ILE A 83 -11.77 -3.91 21.11
C ILE A 83 -12.02 -5.37 20.68
N GLY A 84 -11.25 -6.30 21.22
CA GLY A 84 -11.29 -7.70 20.76
C GLY A 84 -11.05 -8.77 21.81
N LEU A 85 -11.50 -8.60 23.06
CA LEU A 85 -11.62 -9.73 23.99
C LEU A 85 -12.79 -9.58 24.97
N LYS A 86 -14.02 -9.66 24.45
CA LYS A 86 -15.17 -10.17 25.22
C LYS A 86 -16.04 -11.03 24.31
N LYS A 87 -15.51 -12.20 23.91
CA LYS A 87 -16.40 -13.30 23.51
C LYS A 87 -17.07 -13.81 24.79
N LYS A 88 -18.33 -13.42 25.00
CA LYS A 88 -19.25 -14.09 25.92
C LYS A 88 -19.39 -15.53 25.44
N VAL A 89 -18.79 -16.48 26.17
CA VAL A 89 -19.19 -17.89 26.12
C VAL A 89 -20.40 -18.01 27.03
N LYS A 90 -21.49 -18.53 26.48
CA LYS A 90 -22.73 -18.85 27.19
C LYS A 90 -22.66 -20.30 27.65
#